data_AF-A0A2N3F1T6-F1
#
_entry.id   AF-A0A2N3F1T6-F1
#
_cell.length_a   1.000
_cell.length_b   1.000
_cell.length_c   1.000
_cell.angle_alpha   90.00
_cell.angle_beta   90.00
_cell.angle_gamma   90.00
#
_symmetry.space_group_name_H-M   'P 1'
#
loop_
_entity.id
_entity.type
_entity.pdbx_description
1 polymer ?
#
loop_
_entity_poly.entity_id
_entity_poly.type
_entity_poly.pdbx_seq_one_letter_code
_entity_poly.pdbx_strand_id
1 'polypeptide(L)'
;MDYISRALVADALSQWRAHVSSRSTVSPLRNLTATQSAIIELEHAHPSGLAQLFAGRATLLSTLVQDRDEYAAAALRGRLILDESVAVATTTGMWTAALVVGTVSWEGGEMPLLLRPVSLDTARQDDLVITLRHEAFLNPVFASILRDRGGPSDLASRASTTLEGREFDPRPLWAEVREQAHLFDNLEVGERLLIGAFDDPEQRLLDDLDDLDPVIGISDVVAAIAGDEDARATLAETLPRWAAVERDPFTERGVGDLDDSSFFVLDMVALGRSIAVDAPPGSDATAVVAAIAADAAASGRTALVVGGSDAA
;
A
#
# COMPACT_ATOMS: atom_id res chain seq x y z
N MET A 1 -5.31 19.28 -21.39
CA MET A 1 -4.18 19.72 -20.57
C MET A 1 -3.09 20.20 -21.50
N ASP A 2 -2.61 21.43 -21.32
CA ASP A 2 -1.62 22.06 -22.20
C ASP A 2 -0.21 21.48 -21.96
N TYR A 3 0.67 21.55 -22.95
CA TYR A 3 2.03 21.03 -22.89
C TYR A 3 2.84 21.59 -21.71
N ILE A 4 2.61 22.86 -21.36
CA ILE A 4 3.27 23.56 -20.24
C ILE A 4 2.87 22.91 -18.91
N SER A 5 1.58 22.70 -18.69
CA SER A 5 1.05 22.03 -17.49
C SER A 5 1.65 20.63 -17.32
N ARG A 6 1.76 19.87 -18.43
CA ARG A 6 2.35 18.53 -18.41
C ARG A 6 3.82 18.55 -18.00
N ALA A 7 4.57 19.53 -18.49
CA ALA A 7 5.98 19.68 -18.16
C ALA A 7 6.18 20.05 -16.69
N LEU A 8 5.36 20.96 -16.15
CA LEU A 8 5.41 21.36 -14.74
C LEU A 8 5.09 20.18 -13.81
N VAL A 9 4.02 19.43 -14.11
CA VAL A 9 3.66 18.24 -13.33
C VAL A 9 4.77 17.18 -13.38
N ALA A 10 5.35 16.92 -14.55
CA ALA A 10 6.44 15.96 -14.68
C ALA A 10 7.71 16.35 -13.89
N ASP A 11 8.07 17.65 -13.90
CA ASP A 11 9.20 18.16 -13.11
C ASP A 11 8.91 18.06 -11.60
N ALA A 12 7.72 18.47 -11.17
CA ALA A 12 7.29 18.35 -9.78
C ALA A 12 7.29 16.91 -9.28
N LEU A 13 6.75 15.96 -10.07
CA LEU A 13 6.78 14.54 -9.73
C LEU A 13 8.21 14.00 -9.62
N SER A 14 9.10 14.41 -10.52
CA SER A 14 10.52 14.03 -10.46
C SER A 14 11.17 14.54 -9.17
N GLN A 15 10.88 15.78 -8.77
CA GLN A 15 11.37 16.37 -7.52
C GLN A 15 10.79 15.68 -6.28
N TRP A 16 9.49 15.37 -6.27
CA TRP A 16 8.84 14.68 -5.15
C TRP A 16 9.36 13.26 -4.98
N ARG A 17 9.54 12.50 -6.08
CA ARG A 17 10.19 11.18 -6.05
C ARG A 17 11.58 11.28 -5.44
N ALA A 18 12.42 12.21 -5.92
CA ALA A 18 13.75 12.43 -5.36
C ALA A 18 13.71 12.78 -3.87
N HIS A 19 12.71 13.56 -3.44
CA HIS A 19 12.53 13.94 -2.04
C HIS A 19 12.17 12.75 -1.15
N VAL A 20 11.22 11.90 -1.57
CA VAL A 20 10.82 10.68 -0.85
C VAL A 20 12.02 9.73 -0.75
N SER A 21 12.72 9.48 -1.86
CA SER A 21 13.91 8.63 -1.85
C SER A 21 15.02 9.13 -0.94
N SER A 22 15.20 10.45 -0.81
CA SER A 22 16.21 11.05 0.08
C SER A 22 15.92 10.88 1.57
N ARG A 23 14.66 10.57 1.93
CA ARG A 23 14.20 10.42 3.32
C ARG A 23 14.04 8.96 3.75
N SER A 24 14.43 8.02 2.90
CA SER A 24 14.31 6.59 3.15
C SER A 24 14.77 6.19 4.55
N THR A 25 13.86 5.59 5.31
CA THR A 25 14.13 5.05 6.64
C THR A 25 14.70 3.62 6.57
N VAL A 26 15.16 3.11 7.71
CA VAL A 26 15.54 1.69 7.81
C VAL A 26 14.27 0.85 7.73
N SER A 27 14.20 -0.01 6.72
CA SER A 27 13.06 -0.91 6.53
C SER A 27 13.52 -2.36 6.33
N PRO A 28 12.73 -3.34 6.79
CA PRO A 28 12.98 -4.76 6.57
C PRO A 28 12.91 -5.15 5.08
N LEU A 29 12.29 -4.34 4.21
CA LEU A 29 12.31 -4.53 2.76
C LEU A 29 13.60 -4.04 2.11
N ARG A 30 14.33 -3.11 2.74
CA ARG A 30 15.61 -2.60 2.24
C ARG A 30 16.81 -3.38 2.76
N ASN A 31 16.77 -3.80 4.03
CA ASN A 31 17.89 -4.49 4.63
C ASN A 31 17.47 -5.31 5.87
N LEU A 32 17.53 -6.63 5.74
CA LEU A 32 17.18 -7.61 6.79
C LEU A 32 18.15 -7.56 7.99
N THR A 33 19.39 -7.13 7.79
CA THR A 33 20.41 -7.10 8.86
C THR A 33 20.44 -5.78 9.62
N ALA A 34 20.05 -4.68 8.97
CA ALA A 34 20.01 -3.36 9.58
C ALA A 34 18.70 -3.08 10.32
N THR A 35 17.62 -3.78 9.97
CA THR A 35 16.32 -3.63 10.63
C THR A 35 16.30 -4.21 12.05
N GLN A 36 15.46 -3.65 12.91
CA GLN A 36 15.12 -4.20 14.23
C GLN A 36 13.78 -4.93 14.25
N SER A 37 13.14 -5.10 13.08
CA SER A 37 11.85 -5.80 12.94
C SER A 37 11.96 -7.25 13.43
N ALA A 38 10.88 -7.73 14.05
CA ALA A 38 10.80 -9.12 14.49
C ALA A 38 10.70 -10.07 13.29
N ILE A 39 11.58 -11.09 13.25
CA ILE A 39 11.62 -12.09 12.17
C ILE A 39 11.69 -13.50 12.76
N ILE A 40 10.86 -14.40 12.26
CA ILE A 40 10.92 -15.84 12.52
C ILE A 40 11.62 -16.50 11.32
N GLU A 41 12.75 -17.15 11.56
CA GLU A 41 13.43 -17.96 10.55
C GLU A 41 12.87 -19.39 10.56
N LEU A 42 12.57 -19.92 9.38
CA LEU A 42 12.01 -21.26 9.19
C LEU A 42 13.03 -22.28 8.66
N GLU A 43 14.33 -22.01 8.81
CA GLU A 43 15.41 -22.91 8.36
C GLU A 43 15.27 -24.33 8.94
N HIS A 44 14.89 -24.44 10.21
CA HIS A 44 14.68 -25.71 10.91
C HIS A 44 13.20 -26.10 11.03
N ALA A 45 12.32 -25.48 10.25
CA ALA A 45 10.89 -25.77 10.34
C ALA A 45 10.59 -27.22 9.92
N HIS A 46 9.66 -27.84 10.64
CA HIS A 46 9.28 -29.22 10.42
C HIS A 46 8.65 -29.41 9.03
N PRO A 47 9.11 -30.37 8.21
CA PRO A 47 8.67 -30.53 6.82
C PRO A 47 7.16 -30.70 6.65
N SER A 48 6.50 -31.40 7.58
CA SER A 48 5.05 -31.58 7.53
C SER A 48 4.28 -30.26 7.78
N GLY A 49 4.83 -29.36 8.62
CA GLY A 49 4.25 -28.04 8.84
C GLY A 49 4.42 -27.16 7.60
N LEU A 50 5.63 -27.15 7.02
CA LEU A 50 5.88 -26.42 5.77
C LEU A 50 4.96 -26.91 4.63
N ALA A 51 4.80 -28.22 4.47
CA ALA A 51 3.92 -28.77 3.44
C ALA A 51 2.45 -28.34 3.63
N GLN A 52 1.97 -28.24 4.87
CA GLN A 52 0.62 -27.74 5.16
C GLN A 52 0.50 -26.25 4.85
N LEU A 53 1.49 -25.46 5.26
CA LEU A 53 1.53 -24.02 5.02
C LEU A 53 1.51 -23.72 3.52
N PHE A 54 2.43 -24.32 2.75
CA PHE A 54 2.50 -24.14 1.29
C PHE A 54 1.28 -24.68 0.54
N ALA A 55 0.55 -25.65 1.12
CA ALA A 55 -0.74 -26.10 0.61
C ALA A 55 -1.90 -25.13 0.92
N GLY A 56 -1.62 -23.95 1.49
CA GLY A 56 -2.61 -22.91 1.82
C GLY A 56 -3.47 -23.24 3.04
N ARG A 57 -3.04 -24.17 3.89
CA ARG A 57 -3.80 -24.53 5.11
C ARG A 57 -3.43 -23.61 6.25
N ALA A 58 -4.41 -23.30 7.09
CA ALA A 58 -4.19 -22.70 8.40
C ALA A 58 -3.26 -23.62 9.22
N THR A 59 -2.06 -23.14 9.51
CA THR A 59 -0.97 -23.93 10.10
C THR A 59 -0.54 -23.31 11.42
N LEU A 60 -0.52 -24.10 12.49
CA LEU A 60 -0.05 -23.62 13.79
C LEU A 60 1.47 -23.43 13.78
N LEU A 61 1.96 -22.39 14.45
CA LEU A 61 3.38 -22.15 14.64
C LEU A 61 4.05 -23.34 15.36
N SER A 62 3.37 -23.96 16.32
CA SER A 62 3.83 -25.19 16.98
C SER A 62 3.98 -26.40 16.06
N THR A 63 3.33 -26.39 14.88
CA THR A 63 3.50 -27.43 13.85
C THR A 63 4.72 -27.17 12.97
N LEU A 64 5.11 -25.90 12.83
CA LEU A 64 6.32 -25.47 12.11
C LEU A 64 7.56 -25.61 12.98
N VAL A 65 7.51 -25.19 14.24
CA VAL A 65 8.65 -25.17 15.16
C VAL A 65 8.38 -26.13 16.31
N GLN A 66 9.05 -27.29 16.29
CA GLN A 66 8.82 -28.36 17.27
C GLN A 66 9.79 -28.30 18.46
N ASP A 67 10.97 -27.72 18.29
CA ASP A 67 11.87 -27.49 19.41
C ASP A 67 11.27 -26.46 20.37
N ARG A 68 11.33 -26.75 21.67
CA ARG A 68 10.62 -25.97 22.69
C ARG A 68 11.19 -24.55 22.84
N ASP A 69 12.51 -24.42 22.79
CA ASP A 69 13.19 -23.15 23.01
C ASP A 69 13.07 -22.29 21.74
N GLU A 70 13.21 -22.89 20.56
CA GLU A 70 12.94 -22.23 19.28
C GLU A 70 11.47 -21.79 19.19
N TYR A 71 10.53 -22.64 19.60
CA TYR A 71 9.10 -22.32 19.59
C TYR A 71 8.80 -21.13 20.51
N ALA A 72 9.32 -21.12 21.74
CA ALA A 72 9.10 -20.01 22.66
C ALA A 72 9.60 -18.68 22.09
N ALA A 73 10.77 -18.71 21.44
CA ALA A 73 11.36 -17.54 20.80
C ALA A 73 10.59 -17.12 19.53
N ALA A 74 10.10 -18.07 18.74
CA ALA A 74 9.29 -17.82 17.56
C ALA A 74 7.91 -17.27 17.94
N ALA A 75 7.27 -17.80 18.99
CA ALA A 75 5.97 -17.34 19.47
C ALA A 75 6.03 -15.89 19.98
N LEU A 76 7.11 -15.52 20.68
CA LEU A 76 7.34 -14.12 21.07
C LEU A 76 7.45 -13.20 19.86
N ARG A 77 8.29 -13.57 18.87
CA ARG A 77 8.46 -12.78 17.65
C ARG A 77 7.18 -12.71 16.82
N GLY A 78 6.42 -13.80 16.75
CA GLY A 78 5.15 -13.85 16.04
C GLY A 78 4.10 -12.91 16.61
N ARG A 79 4.06 -12.73 17.94
CA ARG A 79 3.21 -11.71 18.57
C ARG A 79 3.65 -10.29 18.21
N LEU A 80 4.95 -10.01 18.23
CA LEU A 80 5.47 -8.71 17.81
C LEU A 80 5.13 -8.40 16.34
N ILE A 81 5.25 -9.40 15.46
CA ILE A 81 4.86 -9.28 14.05
C ILE A 81 3.36 -8.97 13.94
N LEU A 82 2.51 -9.72 14.66
CA LEU A 82 1.06 -9.48 14.66
C LEU A 82 0.72 -8.08 15.17
N ASP A 83 1.28 -7.66 16.30
CA ASP A 83 1.04 -6.34 16.89
C ASP A 83 1.48 -5.21 15.95
N GLU A 84 2.66 -5.35 15.33
CA GLU A 84 3.19 -4.39 14.35
C GLU A 84 2.30 -4.34 13.09
N SER A 85 1.92 -5.48 12.53
CA SER A 85 1.06 -5.53 11.34
C SER A 85 -0.34 -4.99 11.60
N VAL A 86 -0.92 -5.23 12.78
CA VAL A 86 -2.20 -4.61 13.18
C VAL A 86 -2.04 -3.11 13.33
N ALA A 87 -0.98 -2.62 13.97
CA ALA A 87 -0.74 -1.20 14.13
C ALA A 87 -0.59 -0.47 12.78
N VAL A 88 0.17 -1.05 11.84
CA VAL A 88 0.32 -0.49 10.48
C VAL A 88 -0.99 -0.56 9.70
N ALA A 89 -1.76 -1.64 9.83
CA ALA A 89 -3.05 -1.78 9.17
C ALA A 89 -4.08 -0.77 9.67
N THR A 90 -4.16 -0.53 10.99
CA THR A 90 -5.06 0.49 11.55
C THR A 90 -4.63 1.91 11.17
N THR A 91 -3.32 2.16 11.04
CA THR A 91 -2.82 3.51 10.71
C THR A 91 -2.91 3.82 9.22
N THR A 92 -2.68 2.82 8.36
CA THR A 92 -2.45 3.04 6.92
C THR A 92 -3.32 2.18 6.01
N GLY A 93 -4.17 1.33 6.55
CA GLY A 93 -4.98 0.36 5.81
C GLY A 93 -4.19 -0.85 5.27
N MET A 94 -2.88 -0.89 5.48
CA MET A 94 -2.00 -1.91 4.87
C MET A 94 -1.62 -3.02 5.84
N TRP A 95 -1.80 -4.25 5.37
CA TRP A 95 -1.31 -5.43 6.07
C TRP A 95 0.10 -5.79 5.63
N THR A 96 1.01 -5.96 6.59
CA THR A 96 2.46 -6.08 6.32
C THR A 96 3.06 -7.44 6.66
N ALA A 97 2.31 -8.35 7.30
CA ALA A 97 2.84 -9.66 7.63
C ALA A 97 2.98 -10.52 6.36
N ALA A 98 4.18 -11.01 6.10
CA ALA A 98 4.47 -11.85 4.95
C ALA A 98 5.46 -12.98 5.27
N LEU A 99 5.35 -14.07 4.50
CA LEU A 99 6.38 -15.08 4.34
C LEU A 99 7.33 -14.62 3.22
N VAL A 100 8.61 -14.51 3.54
CA VAL A 100 9.69 -14.34 2.57
C VAL A 100 10.07 -15.69 2.00
N VAL A 101 10.22 -15.75 0.67
CA VAL A 101 10.74 -16.93 -0.05
C VAL A 101 11.99 -16.56 -0.84
N GLY A 102 13.13 -16.75 -0.20
CA GLY A 102 14.42 -16.38 -0.72
C GLY A 102 14.77 -14.92 -0.44
N THR A 103 16.08 -14.68 -0.40
CA THR A 103 16.67 -13.35 -0.21
C THR A 103 17.57 -13.03 -1.38
N VAL A 104 17.84 -11.74 -1.55
CA VAL A 104 18.86 -11.25 -2.48
C VAL A 104 19.83 -10.39 -1.72
N SER A 105 21.12 -10.58 -1.96
CA SER A 105 22.18 -9.82 -1.32
C SER A 105 23.17 -9.27 -2.35
N TRP A 106 23.66 -8.07 -2.08
CA TRP A 106 24.80 -7.44 -2.77
C TRP A 106 25.51 -6.51 -1.77
N GLU A 107 26.46 -5.70 -2.22
CA GLU A 107 27.18 -4.74 -1.35
C GLU A 107 26.26 -3.80 -0.53
N GLY A 108 25.02 -3.57 -0.97
CA GLY A 108 24.02 -2.74 -0.28
C GLY A 108 23.28 -3.44 0.87
N GLY A 109 23.53 -4.72 1.09
CA GLY A 109 22.90 -5.53 2.13
C GLY A 109 22.09 -6.70 1.58
N GLU A 110 21.46 -7.43 2.49
CA GLU A 110 20.55 -8.53 2.19
C GLU A 110 19.10 -8.05 2.36
N MET A 111 18.24 -8.34 1.39
CA MET A 111 16.81 -7.99 1.44
C MET A 111 15.93 -9.19 1.05
N PRO A 112 14.64 -9.19 1.43
CA PRO A 112 13.67 -10.16 0.93
C PRO A 112 13.63 -10.13 -0.60
N LEU A 113 13.48 -11.29 -1.24
CA LEU A 113 13.29 -11.34 -2.68
C LEU A 113 11.80 -11.48 -3.04
N LEU A 114 11.15 -12.52 -2.53
CA LEU A 114 9.72 -12.77 -2.72
C LEU A 114 8.97 -12.64 -1.42
N LEU A 115 7.82 -11.98 -1.47
CA LEU A 115 6.92 -11.75 -0.35
C LEU A 115 5.59 -12.42 -0.65
N ARG A 116 5.14 -13.30 0.25
CA ARG A 116 3.82 -13.92 0.19
C ARG A 116 3.05 -13.53 1.45
N PRO A 117 2.03 -12.66 1.36
CA PRO A 117 1.29 -12.22 2.52
C PRO A 117 0.75 -13.39 3.35
N VAL A 118 0.79 -13.25 4.68
CA VAL A 118 0.23 -14.22 5.61
C VAL A 118 -0.83 -13.56 6.48
N SER A 119 -1.94 -14.24 6.72
CA SER A 119 -2.81 -13.91 7.85
C SER A 119 -2.21 -14.53 9.12
N LEU A 120 -2.26 -13.77 10.22
CA LEU A 120 -1.80 -14.19 11.53
C LEU A 120 -2.94 -14.03 12.53
N ASP A 121 -3.28 -15.12 13.21
CA ASP A 121 -4.34 -15.13 14.21
C ASP A 121 -3.88 -15.83 15.49
N THR A 122 -4.34 -15.34 16.65
CA THR A 122 -4.11 -16.03 17.92
C THR A 122 -5.01 -17.25 18.05
N ALA A 123 -4.43 -18.39 18.41
CA ALA A 123 -5.13 -19.63 18.67
C ALA A 123 -5.20 -19.96 20.17
N ARG A 124 -5.65 -21.17 20.49
CA ARG A 124 -5.68 -21.66 21.88
C ARG A 124 -4.26 -21.74 22.43
N GLN A 125 -4.11 -21.51 23.75
CA GLN A 125 -2.83 -21.59 24.45
C GLN A 125 -1.77 -20.58 23.96
N ASP A 126 -2.22 -19.43 23.45
CA ASP A 126 -1.37 -18.35 22.90
C ASP A 126 -0.47 -18.79 21.73
N ASP A 127 -0.84 -19.88 21.03
CA ASP A 127 -0.21 -20.26 19.77
C ASP A 127 -0.66 -19.35 18.63
N LEU A 128 0.07 -19.36 17.51
CA LEU A 128 -0.26 -18.55 16.33
C LEU A 128 -0.67 -19.45 15.17
N VAL A 129 -1.77 -19.10 14.51
CA VAL A 129 -2.18 -19.69 13.23
C VAL A 129 -1.68 -18.79 12.12
N ILE A 130 -0.94 -19.40 11.19
CA ILE A 130 -0.40 -18.77 10.00
C ILE A 130 -1.13 -19.33 8.79
N THR A 131 -1.69 -18.46 7.97
CA THR A 131 -2.34 -18.85 6.70
C THR A 131 -1.72 -18.07 5.56
N LEU A 132 -1.14 -18.76 4.57
CA LEU A 132 -0.63 -18.10 3.37
C LEU A 132 -1.78 -17.61 2.51
N ARG A 133 -1.69 -16.36 2.08
CA ARG A 133 -2.58 -15.83 1.05
C ARG A 133 -2.11 -16.29 -0.34
N HIS A 134 -2.94 -16.05 -1.35
CA HIS A 134 -2.69 -16.54 -2.71
C HIS A 134 -1.74 -15.65 -3.49
N GLU A 135 -1.72 -14.36 -3.15
CA GLU A 135 -0.91 -13.35 -3.79
C GLU A 135 0.57 -13.54 -3.42
N ALA A 136 1.47 -13.20 -4.33
CA ALA A 136 2.88 -13.07 -4.04
C ALA A 136 3.48 -11.95 -4.88
N PHE A 137 4.49 -11.30 -4.33
CA PHE A 137 5.07 -10.09 -4.89
C PHE A 137 6.59 -10.20 -4.87
N LEU A 138 7.23 -9.72 -5.93
CA LEU A 138 8.64 -9.37 -5.84
C LEU A 138 8.77 -8.21 -4.84
N ASN A 139 9.83 -8.20 -4.03
CA ASN A 139 10.10 -7.07 -3.14
C ASN A 139 10.09 -5.76 -3.95
N PRO A 140 9.18 -4.81 -3.64
CA PRO A 140 9.01 -3.60 -4.44
C PRO A 140 10.26 -2.72 -4.43
N VAL A 141 11.02 -2.71 -3.33
CA VAL A 141 12.30 -2.01 -3.24
C VAL A 141 13.30 -2.62 -4.23
N PHE A 142 13.40 -3.95 -4.26
CA PHE A 142 14.28 -4.64 -5.22
C PHE A 142 13.85 -4.37 -6.67
N ALA A 143 12.55 -4.42 -6.94
CA ALA A 143 11.99 -4.14 -8.26
C ALA A 143 12.32 -2.71 -8.74
N SER A 144 12.19 -1.72 -7.85
CA SER A 144 12.57 -0.32 -8.12
C SER A 144 14.07 -0.19 -8.40
N ILE A 145 14.93 -0.79 -7.57
CA ILE A 145 16.39 -0.77 -7.77
C ILE A 145 16.77 -1.41 -9.10
N LEU A 146 16.14 -2.54 -9.44
CA LEU A 146 16.39 -3.23 -10.71
C LEU A 146 15.99 -2.36 -11.90
N ARG A 147 14.84 -1.69 -11.82
CA ARG A 147 14.35 -0.77 -12.85
C ARG A 147 15.31 0.41 -13.05
N ASP A 148 15.76 1.03 -11.96
CA ASP A 148 16.69 2.16 -11.98
C ASP A 148 18.05 1.79 -12.58
N ARG A 149 18.46 0.53 -12.45
CA ARG A 149 19.69 -0.01 -13.04
C ARG A 149 19.51 -0.52 -14.47
N GLY A 150 18.33 -0.38 -15.06
CA GLY A 150 18.05 -0.78 -16.45
C GLY A 150 17.72 -2.27 -16.63
N GLY A 151 17.32 -2.96 -15.56
CA GLY A 151 16.82 -4.33 -15.62
C GLY A 151 15.39 -4.44 -16.17
N PRO A 152 14.86 -5.67 -16.28
CA PRO A 152 13.55 -5.93 -16.86
C PRO A 152 12.42 -5.33 -16.01
N SER A 153 11.61 -4.44 -16.61
CA SER A 153 10.50 -3.75 -15.94
C SER A 153 9.30 -4.65 -15.64
N ASP A 154 9.16 -5.77 -16.36
CA ASP A 154 8.04 -6.70 -16.24
C ASP A 154 8.28 -7.82 -15.20
N LEU A 155 9.49 -7.91 -14.62
CA LEU A 155 9.87 -8.99 -13.71
C LEU A 155 8.94 -9.08 -12.50
N ALA A 156 8.53 -7.94 -11.94
CA ALA A 156 7.60 -7.90 -10.81
C ALA A 156 6.21 -8.47 -11.18
N SER A 157 5.67 -8.09 -12.33
CA SER A 157 4.38 -8.59 -12.85
C SER A 157 4.42 -10.06 -13.24
N ARG A 158 5.55 -10.53 -13.77
CA ARG A 158 5.76 -11.96 -14.07
C ARG A 158 5.90 -12.75 -12.77
N ALA A 159 6.64 -12.24 -11.79
CA ALA A 159 6.77 -12.85 -10.48
C ALA A 159 5.41 -13.03 -9.81
N SER A 160 4.52 -12.03 -9.83
CA SER A 160 3.17 -12.19 -9.26
C SER A 160 2.35 -13.24 -10.00
N THR A 161 2.41 -13.28 -11.33
CA THR A 161 1.63 -14.23 -12.15
C THR A 161 2.11 -15.67 -12.00
N THR A 162 3.43 -15.92 -11.95
CA THR A 162 4.00 -17.27 -11.81
C THR A 162 3.58 -17.96 -10.51
N LEU A 163 3.25 -17.16 -9.49
CA LEU A 163 2.98 -17.63 -8.14
C LEU A 163 1.48 -17.82 -7.86
N GLU A 164 0.60 -17.38 -8.77
CA GLU A 164 -0.83 -17.68 -8.78
C GLU A 164 -1.08 -19.12 -9.28
N GLY A 165 -0.91 -20.13 -8.41
CA GLY A 165 -1.11 -21.54 -8.79
C GLY A 165 -1.06 -22.55 -7.65
N ARG A 166 -1.48 -23.81 -7.92
CA ARG A 166 -1.44 -24.93 -6.94
C ARG A 166 -0.03 -25.45 -6.64
N GLU A 167 0.95 -25.15 -7.50
CA GLU A 167 2.36 -25.50 -7.31
C GLU A 167 3.18 -24.22 -7.33
N PHE A 168 3.49 -23.70 -6.14
CA PHE A 168 4.40 -22.58 -5.97
C PHE A 168 5.85 -23.07 -6.15
N ASP A 169 6.57 -22.53 -7.14
CA ASP A 169 7.99 -22.80 -7.36
C ASP A 169 8.78 -21.48 -7.53
N PRO A 170 9.65 -21.10 -6.58
CA PRO A 170 10.41 -19.84 -6.67
C PRO A 170 11.67 -19.96 -7.54
N ARG A 171 12.09 -21.17 -7.91
CA ARG A 171 13.38 -21.41 -8.59
C ARG A 171 13.50 -20.73 -9.96
N PRO A 172 12.45 -20.70 -10.81
CA PRO A 172 12.52 -19.98 -12.08
C PRO A 172 12.79 -18.49 -11.88
N LEU A 173 12.09 -17.84 -10.95
CA LEU A 173 12.32 -16.44 -10.64
C LEU A 173 13.73 -16.19 -10.10
N TRP A 174 14.21 -17.07 -9.19
CA TRP A 174 15.58 -16.96 -8.68
C TRP A 174 16.63 -17.07 -9.79
N ALA A 175 16.40 -17.92 -10.80
CA ALA A 175 17.28 -18.02 -11.95
C ALA A 175 17.28 -16.71 -12.77
N GLU A 176 16.10 -16.15 -13.05
CA GLU A 176 15.98 -14.87 -13.77
C GLU A 176 16.65 -13.71 -13.03
N VAL A 177 16.53 -13.67 -11.70
CA VAL A 177 17.21 -12.65 -10.86
C VAL A 177 18.72 -12.82 -10.94
N ARG A 178 19.24 -14.07 -10.93
CA ARG A 178 20.68 -14.33 -11.11
C ARG A 178 21.19 -13.88 -12.48
N GLU A 179 20.37 -13.91 -13.53
CA GLU A 179 20.76 -13.37 -14.85
C GLU A 179 21.01 -11.85 -14.81
N GLN A 180 20.40 -11.14 -13.84
CA GLN A 180 20.59 -9.70 -13.62
C GLN A 180 21.84 -9.37 -12.81
N ALA A 181 22.68 -10.36 -12.44
CA ALA A 181 23.87 -10.14 -11.63
C ALA A 181 24.85 -9.12 -12.21
N HIS A 182 24.85 -8.92 -13.53
CA HIS A 182 25.69 -7.91 -14.20
C HIS A 182 25.34 -6.45 -13.83
N LEU A 183 24.17 -6.20 -13.24
CA LEU A 183 23.72 -4.89 -12.77
C LEU A 183 24.14 -4.59 -11.32
N PHE A 184 24.76 -5.55 -10.63
CA PHE A 184 25.07 -5.44 -9.21
C PHE A 184 26.47 -5.98 -8.92
N ASP A 185 27.10 -5.42 -7.89
CA ASP A 185 28.38 -5.93 -7.39
C ASP A 185 28.12 -7.15 -6.49
N ASN A 186 28.46 -8.34 -7.00
CA ASN A 186 28.31 -9.63 -6.32
C ASN A 186 26.87 -9.96 -5.89
N LEU A 187 25.92 -9.94 -6.84
CA LEU A 187 24.55 -10.39 -6.57
C LEU A 187 24.51 -11.88 -6.22
N GLU A 188 23.94 -12.18 -5.05
CA GLU A 188 23.65 -13.55 -4.64
C GLU A 188 22.16 -13.69 -4.32
N VAL A 189 21.60 -14.85 -4.67
CA VAL A 189 20.21 -15.22 -4.34
C VAL A 189 20.26 -16.40 -3.38
N GLY A 190 19.83 -16.15 -2.14
CA GLY A 190 19.81 -17.11 -1.04
C GLY A 190 18.46 -17.80 -0.87
N GLU A 191 18.48 -19.07 -0.48
CA GLU A 191 17.28 -19.83 -0.12
C GLU A 191 17.04 -19.67 1.39
N ARG A 192 16.16 -18.74 1.75
CA ARG A 192 15.75 -18.49 3.14
C ARG A 192 14.23 -18.37 3.22
N LEU A 193 13.67 -18.86 4.33
CA LEU A 193 12.25 -18.74 4.64
C LEU A 193 12.09 -17.94 5.93
N LEU A 194 11.46 -16.77 5.84
CA LEU A 194 11.34 -15.83 6.95
C LEU A 194 9.88 -15.40 7.09
N ILE A 195 9.37 -15.26 8.32
CA ILE A 195 8.08 -14.60 8.58
C ILE A 195 8.36 -13.33 9.36
N GLY A 196 7.79 -12.21 8.92
CA GLY A 196 8.01 -10.88 9.50
C GLY A 196 6.93 -9.90 9.09
N ALA A 197 6.94 -8.72 9.72
CA ALA A 197 6.23 -7.55 9.23
C ALA A 197 7.17 -6.79 8.28
N PHE A 198 6.78 -6.70 7.00
CA PHE A 198 7.59 -6.10 5.95
C PHE A 198 6.88 -4.87 5.40
N ASP A 199 7.30 -3.69 5.86
CA ASP A 199 6.80 -2.40 5.41
C ASP A 199 7.94 -1.51 4.89
N ASP A 200 7.61 -0.64 3.96
CA ASP A 200 8.44 0.47 3.48
C ASP A 200 7.51 1.59 3.03
N PRO A 201 7.13 2.51 3.95
CA PRO A 201 6.18 3.57 3.64
C PRO A 201 6.61 4.45 2.47
N GLU A 202 7.92 4.69 2.34
CA GLU A 202 8.49 5.48 1.26
C GLU A 202 8.36 4.78 -0.09
N GLN A 203 8.70 3.49 -0.17
CA GLN A 203 8.54 2.71 -1.40
C GLN A 203 7.08 2.61 -1.82
N ARG A 204 6.16 2.40 -0.87
CA ARG A 204 4.73 2.37 -1.16
C ARG A 204 4.25 3.67 -1.79
N LEU A 205 4.67 4.82 -1.25
CA LEU A 205 4.32 6.11 -1.83
C LEU A 205 4.92 6.30 -3.24
N LEU A 206 6.13 5.79 -3.48
CA LEU A 206 6.74 5.82 -4.81
C LEU A 206 5.97 4.94 -5.80
N ASP A 207 5.59 3.73 -5.38
CA ASP A 207 4.80 2.80 -6.20
C ASP A 207 3.43 3.41 -6.52
N ASP A 208 2.75 4.03 -5.54
CA ASP A 208 1.48 4.74 -5.74
C ASP A 208 1.64 5.89 -6.76
N LEU A 209 2.72 6.65 -6.69
CA LEU A 209 3.00 7.73 -7.65
C LEU A 209 3.25 7.19 -9.06
N ASP A 210 3.89 6.03 -9.19
CA ASP A 210 4.13 5.36 -10.48
C ASP A 210 2.82 4.82 -11.08
N ASP A 211 1.98 4.19 -10.27
CA ASP A 211 0.66 3.68 -10.69
C ASP A 211 -0.28 4.81 -11.12
N LEU A 212 -0.15 5.98 -10.49
CA LEU A 212 -0.94 7.18 -10.80
C LEU A 212 -0.38 7.98 -11.99
N ASP A 213 0.83 7.73 -12.48
CA ASP A 213 1.47 8.49 -13.57
C ASP A 213 0.56 8.71 -14.80
N PRO A 214 -0.27 7.72 -15.26
CA PRO A 214 -1.16 7.91 -16.40
C PRO A 214 -2.30 8.93 -16.17
N VAL A 215 -2.69 9.17 -14.91
CA VAL A 215 -3.89 9.94 -14.55
C VAL A 215 -3.59 11.17 -13.68
N ILE A 216 -2.44 11.22 -13.02
CA ILE A 216 -2.09 12.26 -12.04
C ILE A 216 -2.05 13.66 -12.67
N GLY A 217 -1.64 13.76 -13.94
CA GLY A 217 -1.61 15.01 -14.70
C GLY A 217 -3.00 15.52 -15.14
N ILE A 218 -4.08 14.77 -14.89
CA ILE A 218 -5.45 15.23 -15.19
C ILE A 218 -5.98 16.14 -14.08
N SER A 219 -5.42 16.07 -12.87
CA SER A 219 -5.93 16.80 -11.71
C SER A 219 -5.48 18.26 -11.69
N ASP A 220 -6.44 19.20 -11.74
CA ASP A 220 -6.16 20.63 -11.58
C ASP A 220 -5.53 20.94 -10.21
N VAL A 221 -5.83 20.14 -9.18
CA VAL A 221 -5.22 20.28 -7.85
C VAL A 221 -3.73 19.95 -7.91
N VAL A 222 -3.36 18.85 -8.57
CA VAL A 222 -1.95 18.46 -8.71
C VAL A 222 -1.21 19.46 -9.59
N ALA A 223 -1.81 19.89 -10.70
CA ALA A 223 -1.21 20.90 -11.58
C ALA A 223 -0.98 22.23 -10.82
N ALA A 224 -1.96 22.68 -10.03
CA ALA A 224 -1.82 23.90 -9.22
C ALA A 224 -0.70 23.79 -8.17
N ILE A 225 -0.57 22.63 -7.50
CA ILE A 225 0.54 22.38 -6.55
C ILE A 225 1.88 22.31 -7.28
N ALA A 226 1.92 21.80 -8.51
CA ALA A 226 3.10 21.80 -9.38
C ALA A 226 3.46 23.19 -9.93
N GLY A 227 2.65 24.22 -9.66
CA GLY A 227 2.93 25.61 -10.04
C GLY A 227 2.26 26.07 -11.33
N ASP A 228 1.27 25.33 -11.84
CA ASP A 228 0.46 25.76 -12.98
C ASP A 228 -0.49 26.90 -12.58
N GLU A 229 -0.24 28.10 -13.09
CA GLU A 229 -1.04 29.29 -12.80
C GLU A 229 -2.45 29.26 -13.41
N ASP A 230 -2.65 28.57 -14.54
CA ASP A 230 -3.99 28.43 -15.14
C ASP A 230 -4.86 27.47 -14.32
N ALA A 231 -4.27 26.38 -13.82
CA ALA A 231 -4.92 25.48 -12.87
C ALA A 231 -5.25 26.20 -11.55
N ARG A 232 -4.32 27.02 -11.03
CA ARG A 232 -4.57 27.86 -9.85
C ARG A 232 -5.71 28.86 -10.08
N ALA A 233 -5.74 29.51 -11.24
CA ALA A 233 -6.81 30.43 -11.59
C ALA A 233 -8.17 29.73 -11.69
N THR A 234 -8.20 28.51 -12.26
CA THR A 234 -9.40 27.67 -12.35
C THR A 234 -9.92 27.28 -10.96
N LEU A 235 -9.04 26.84 -10.06
CA LEU A 235 -9.40 26.52 -8.68
C LEU A 235 -9.78 27.75 -7.85
N ALA A 236 -9.27 28.93 -8.20
CA ALA A 236 -9.59 30.20 -7.56
C ALA A 236 -10.86 30.86 -8.12
N GLU A 237 -11.53 30.25 -9.11
CA GLU A 237 -12.82 30.75 -9.60
C GLU A 237 -13.79 30.94 -8.43
N THR A 238 -14.39 32.12 -8.36
CA THR A 238 -15.33 32.43 -7.29
C THR A 238 -16.53 31.50 -7.39
N LEU A 239 -16.77 30.73 -6.32
CA LEU A 239 -17.95 29.89 -6.23
C LEU A 239 -19.21 30.77 -6.32
N PRO A 240 -20.31 30.26 -6.92
CA PRO A 240 -21.60 30.93 -6.89
C PRO A 240 -21.92 31.40 -5.48
N ARG A 241 -22.47 32.61 -5.35
CA ARG A 241 -22.85 33.11 -4.02
C ARG A 241 -23.89 32.18 -3.43
N TRP A 242 -23.61 31.69 -2.22
CA TRP A 242 -24.60 31.02 -1.40
C TRP A 242 -25.82 31.94 -1.24
N ALA A 243 -27.00 31.42 -1.60
CA ALA A 243 -28.27 32.09 -1.40
C ALA A 243 -29.18 31.10 -0.68
N ALA A 244 -29.63 31.47 0.52
CA ALA A 244 -30.70 30.77 1.22
C ALA A 244 -32.00 31.03 0.44
N VAL A 245 -32.29 30.15 -0.51
CA VAL A 245 -33.53 30.14 -1.28
C VAL A 245 -34.27 28.87 -0.89
N GLU A 246 -35.58 28.98 -0.65
CA GLU A 246 -36.45 27.83 -0.39
C GLU A 246 -36.34 26.84 -1.56
N ARG A 247 -35.86 25.63 -1.26
CA ARG A 247 -35.59 24.57 -2.22
C ARG A 247 -36.87 23.76 -2.46
N ASP A 248 -37.05 23.24 -3.67
CA ASP A 248 -38.13 22.29 -3.94
C ASP A 248 -37.75 20.92 -3.35
N PRO A 249 -38.50 20.39 -2.36
CA PRO A 249 -38.18 19.11 -1.72
C PRO A 249 -38.07 17.93 -2.69
N PHE A 250 -38.74 17.98 -3.84
CA PHE A 250 -38.66 16.91 -4.84
C PHE A 250 -37.40 16.96 -5.69
N THR A 251 -36.61 18.04 -5.58
CA THR A 251 -35.35 18.22 -6.31
C THR A 251 -34.11 18.09 -5.42
N GLU A 252 -34.31 17.88 -4.12
CA GLU A 252 -33.22 17.67 -3.16
C GLU A 252 -32.48 16.36 -3.45
N ARG A 253 -31.17 16.40 -3.22
CA ARG A 253 -30.22 15.31 -3.51
C ARG A 253 -29.43 14.95 -2.27
N GLY A 254 -28.82 13.76 -2.28
CA GLY A 254 -28.11 13.22 -1.13
C GLY A 254 -29.04 12.51 -0.14
N VAL A 255 -28.57 12.34 1.09
CA VAL A 255 -29.27 11.63 2.17
C VAL A 255 -29.05 12.37 3.48
N GLY A 256 -29.99 12.25 4.42
CA GLY A 256 -29.92 12.87 5.74
C GLY A 256 -30.69 14.19 5.84
N ASP A 257 -30.65 14.79 7.03
CA ASP A 257 -31.24 16.10 7.31
C ASP A 257 -30.16 17.16 7.07
N LEU A 258 -30.12 17.69 5.85
CA LEU A 258 -29.10 18.62 5.39
C LEU A 258 -29.61 20.05 5.50
N ASP A 259 -28.76 20.94 6.03
CA ASP A 259 -29.04 22.37 6.00
C ASP A 259 -28.69 22.98 4.63
N ASP A 260 -29.07 24.25 4.43
CA ASP A 260 -28.80 24.98 3.18
C ASP A 260 -27.32 25.03 2.81
N SER A 261 -26.43 25.01 3.81
CA SER A 261 -24.98 25.06 3.59
C SER A 261 -24.46 23.71 3.06
N SER A 262 -24.98 22.61 3.59
CA SER A 262 -24.68 21.24 3.20
C SER A 262 -25.19 20.95 1.78
N PHE A 263 -26.39 21.41 1.44
CA PHE A 263 -26.91 21.32 0.08
C PHE A 263 -26.07 22.14 -0.91
N PHE A 264 -25.60 23.32 -0.53
CA PHE A 264 -24.71 24.12 -1.37
C PHE A 264 -23.39 23.37 -1.65
N VAL A 265 -22.78 22.76 -0.64
CA VAL A 265 -21.59 21.91 -0.82
C VAL A 265 -21.86 20.79 -1.83
N LEU A 266 -22.99 20.09 -1.68
CA LEU A 266 -23.38 18.99 -2.56
C LEU A 266 -23.58 19.45 -4.02
N ASP A 267 -24.18 20.62 -4.23
CA ASP A 267 -24.32 21.20 -5.56
C ASP A 267 -22.97 21.52 -6.20
N MET A 268 -22.05 22.11 -5.44
CA MET A 268 -20.73 22.46 -5.92
C MET A 268 -19.94 21.22 -6.35
N VAL A 269 -19.99 20.13 -5.56
CA VAL A 269 -19.37 18.85 -5.93
C VAL A 269 -20.02 18.25 -7.16
N ALA A 270 -21.35 18.30 -7.27
CA ALA A 270 -22.06 17.76 -8.43
C ALA A 270 -21.71 18.48 -9.75
N LEU A 271 -21.40 19.78 -9.68
CA LEU A 271 -20.86 20.59 -10.78
C LEU A 271 -19.41 20.23 -11.15
N GLY A 272 -18.80 19.25 -10.48
CA GLY A 272 -17.43 18.80 -10.71
C GLY A 272 -16.38 19.76 -10.16
N ARG A 273 -16.72 20.58 -9.15
CA ARG A 273 -15.75 21.49 -8.52
C ARG A 273 -15.00 20.79 -7.39
N SER A 274 -13.69 21.03 -7.34
CA SER A 274 -12.87 20.76 -6.16
C SER A 274 -13.07 21.87 -5.15
N ILE A 275 -13.55 21.55 -3.96
CA ILE A 275 -13.86 22.54 -2.91
C ILE A 275 -13.21 22.14 -1.59
N ALA A 276 -12.86 23.15 -0.80
CA ALA A 276 -12.51 22.99 0.61
C ALA A 276 -13.69 23.48 1.45
N VAL A 277 -14.09 22.68 2.44
CA VAL A 277 -15.23 22.98 3.32
C VAL A 277 -14.72 23.06 4.76
N ASP A 278 -14.86 24.22 5.37
CA ASP A 278 -14.59 24.38 6.79
C ASP A 278 -15.80 23.86 7.59
N ALA A 279 -15.58 22.80 8.38
CA ALA A 279 -16.58 22.23 9.28
C ALA A 279 -16.26 22.63 10.74
N PRO A 280 -16.81 23.75 11.24
CA PRO A 280 -16.57 24.18 12.62
C PRO A 280 -17.18 23.19 13.63
N PRO A 281 -16.76 23.23 14.91
CA PRO A 281 -17.36 22.40 15.95
C PRO A 281 -18.88 22.56 16.01
N GLY A 282 -19.60 21.43 15.96
CA GLY A 282 -21.07 21.41 15.93
C GLY A 282 -21.68 21.22 14.53
N SER A 283 -20.88 21.29 13.47
CA SER A 283 -21.28 20.85 12.12
C SER A 283 -21.24 19.33 11.99
N ASP A 284 -22.17 18.77 11.23
CA ASP A 284 -22.19 17.33 10.93
C ASP A 284 -21.47 17.05 9.59
N ALA A 285 -20.13 17.09 9.63
CA ALA A 285 -19.30 16.85 8.45
C ALA A 285 -19.52 15.45 7.86
N THR A 286 -19.76 14.45 8.72
CA THR A 286 -20.01 13.07 8.30
C THR A 286 -21.32 12.96 7.51
N ALA A 287 -22.38 13.64 7.94
CA ALA A 287 -23.63 13.70 7.17
C ALA A 287 -23.45 14.33 5.78
N VAL A 288 -22.67 15.42 5.68
CA VAL A 288 -22.35 16.06 4.39
C VAL A 288 -21.60 15.11 3.46
N VAL A 289 -20.57 14.42 3.97
CA VAL A 289 -19.80 13.44 3.21
C VAL A 289 -20.68 12.26 2.76
N ALA A 290 -21.54 11.75 3.65
CA ALA A 290 -22.49 10.69 3.33
C ALA A 290 -23.48 11.13 2.23
N ALA A 291 -23.96 12.37 2.29
CA ALA A 291 -24.83 12.94 1.27
C ALA A 291 -24.15 13.05 -0.10
N ILE A 292 -22.89 13.51 -0.15
CA ILE A 292 -22.10 13.57 -1.38
C ILE A 292 -21.92 12.16 -1.97
N ALA A 293 -21.55 11.19 -1.14
CA ALA A 293 -21.39 9.80 -1.58
C ALA A 293 -22.70 9.20 -2.12
N ALA A 294 -23.82 9.48 -1.45
CA ALA A 294 -25.14 9.06 -1.89
C ALA A 294 -25.55 9.71 -3.22
N ASP A 295 -25.30 11.02 -3.42
CA ASP A 295 -25.57 11.71 -4.68
C ASP A 295 -24.72 11.15 -5.84
N ALA A 296 -23.43 10.89 -5.59
CA ALA A 296 -22.54 10.27 -6.56
C ALA A 296 -23.06 8.87 -6.97
N ALA A 297 -23.42 8.03 -6.00
CA ALA A 297 -23.97 6.70 -6.26
C ALA A 297 -25.31 6.76 -7.00
N ALA A 298 -26.23 7.64 -6.61
CA ALA A 298 -27.50 7.87 -7.29
C ALA A 298 -27.31 8.34 -8.74
N SER A 299 -26.23 9.09 -9.00
CA SER A 299 -25.84 9.56 -10.33
C SER A 299 -25.05 8.51 -11.15
N GLY A 300 -24.89 7.29 -10.63
CA GLY A 300 -24.12 6.21 -11.30
C GLY A 300 -22.61 6.45 -11.32
N ARG A 301 -22.09 7.36 -10.47
CA ARG A 301 -20.66 7.63 -10.32
C ARG A 301 -20.08 6.78 -9.19
N THR A 302 -18.79 6.52 -9.29
CA THR A 302 -18.01 5.90 -8.20
C THR A 302 -17.52 6.99 -7.26
N ALA A 303 -17.66 6.77 -5.95
CA ALA A 303 -17.17 7.66 -4.92
C ALA A 303 -16.23 6.90 -3.97
N LEU A 304 -15.14 7.54 -3.59
CA LEU A 304 -14.23 7.07 -2.54
C LEU A 304 -14.23 8.12 -1.42
N VAL A 305 -14.55 7.67 -0.20
CA VAL A 305 -14.47 8.50 1.00
C VAL A 305 -13.23 8.08 1.77
N VAL A 306 -12.37 9.05 2.09
CA VAL A 306 -11.13 8.82 2.85
C VAL A 306 -11.24 9.61 4.15
N GLY A 307 -11.28 8.88 5.27
CA GLY A 307 -11.28 9.45 6.62
C GLY A 307 -9.88 9.51 7.21
N GLY A 308 -9.69 10.39 8.20
CA GLY A 308 -8.43 10.48 8.96
C GLY A 308 -8.27 9.43 10.06
N SER A 309 -9.30 8.60 10.30
CA SER A 309 -9.31 7.52 11.29
C SER A 309 -10.45 6.54 11.03
N ASP A 310 -10.33 5.29 11.47
CA ASP A 310 -11.36 4.24 11.35
C ASP A 310 -12.71 4.59 12.01
N ALA A 311 -12.73 5.57 12.93
CA ALA A 311 -13.92 6.01 13.64
C ALA A 311 -14.66 7.19 12.97
N ALA A 312 -14.16 7.69 11.83
CA ALA A 312 -14.65 8.89 11.13
C ALA A 312 -15.64 8.58 10.00
#